data_AF-A0A2A8C6X6-F1
#
_entry.id   AF-A0A2A8C6X6-F1
#
_cell.length_a   1.000
_cell.length_b   1.000
_cell.length_c   1.000
_cell.angle_alpha   90.00
_cell.angle_beta   90.00
_cell.angle_gamma   90.00
#
_symmetry.space_group_name_H-M   'P 1'
#
loop_
_entity.id
_entity.type
_entity.pdbx_description
1 polymer ?
#
loop_
_entity_poly.entity_id
_entity_poly.type
_entity_poly.pdbx_seq_one_letter_code
_entity_poly.pdbx_strand_id
1 'polypeptide(L)'
;MVGRRMVDRWTDDNKMFLALNIKKRVLPAIYGGIIGDLMGVPVEFKQRGTFCIQDIVGYGTYNQPPGTWSDDTSLTLCLVENIMENGNLKSLMQKFVQYKEEGYWTSFGMMFDIGRTTSDAITRFKEAVLKAVNLGGDTDTVAAITGTLAGMYYKMDGIPEEWLEKIVRKQDIDELIRNFYKFCADKAIIEEYGSL
;
A
#
# COMPACT_ATOMS: atom_id res chain seq x y z
N MET A 1 28.38 34.23 -15.75
CA MET A 1 27.54 33.02 -15.90
C MET A 1 28.46 31.83 -16.17
N VAL A 2 28.66 30.96 -15.19
CA VAL A 2 29.41 29.71 -15.39
C VAL A 2 28.51 28.76 -16.18
N GLY A 3 28.90 28.43 -17.42
CA GLY A 3 28.15 27.48 -18.24
C GLY A 3 28.18 26.09 -17.59
N ARG A 4 27.01 25.48 -17.39
CA ARG A 4 26.91 24.09 -16.90
C ARG A 4 27.68 23.15 -17.84
N ARG A 5 28.42 22.20 -17.27
CA ARG A 5 29.23 21.25 -18.06
C ARG A 5 28.31 20.26 -18.77
N MET A 6 28.75 19.73 -19.90
CA MET A 6 27.98 18.76 -20.70
C MET A 6 27.59 17.50 -19.89
N VAL A 7 28.44 17.09 -18.94
CA VAL A 7 28.17 15.97 -18.02
C VAL A 7 27.03 16.27 -17.05
N ASP A 8 26.87 17.52 -16.61
CA ASP A 8 25.78 17.93 -15.73
C ASP A 8 24.44 17.83 -16.48
N ARG A 9 24.41 18.23 -17.77
CA ARG A 9 23.23 18.09 -18.64
C ARG A 9 22.84 16.63 -18.87
N TRP A 10 23.82 15.76 -19.16
CA TRP A 10 23.54 14.33 -19.38
C TRP A 10 23.02 13.64 -18.11
N THR A 11 23.53 14.03 -16.94
CA THR A 11 23.05 13.53 -15.65
C THR A 11 21.60 13.99 -15.38
N ASP A 12 21.28 15.24 -15.70
CA ASP A 12 19.92 15.78 -15.59
C ASP A 12 18.95 15.07 -16.56
N ASP A 13 19.37 14.78 -17.80
CA ASP A 13 18.58 14.04 -18.78
C ASP A 13 18.27 12.60 -18.31
N ASN A 14 19.26 11.92 -17.73
CA ASN A 14 19.08 10.57 -17.17
C ASN A 14 18.11 10.57 -15.98
N LYS A 15 18.18 11.57 -15.09
CA LYS A 15 17.23 11.74 -13.98
C LYS A 15 15.82 12.00 -14.49
N MET A 16 15.67 12.85 -15.52
CA MET A 16 14.38 13.14 -16.14
C MET A 16 13.77 11.89 -16.78
N PHE A 17 14.58 11.11 -17.50
CA PHE A 17 14.15 9.85 -18.11
C PHE A 17 13.68 8.84 -17.07
N LEU A 18 14.43 8.70 -15.96
CA LEU A 18 14.04 7.84 -14.85
C LEU A 18 12.72 8.29 -14.21
N ALA A 19 12.57 9.59 -13.93
CA ALA A 19 11.35 10.16 -13.36
C ALA A 19 10.13 9.94 -14.28
N LEU A 20 10.31 10.10 -15.59
CA LEU A 20 9.26 9.82 -16.57
C LEU A 20 8.86 8.34 -16.59
N ASN A 21 9.81 7.41 -16.50
CA ASN A 21 9.52 5.98 -16.44
C ASN A 21 8.80 5.59 -15.15
N ILE A 22 9.19 6.18 -14.01
CA ILE A 22 8.49 5.99 -12.74
C ILE A 22 7.06 6.54 -12.82
N LYS A 23 6.89 7.77 -13.34
CA LYS A 23 5.57 8.39 -13.53
C LYS A 23 4.63 7.53 -14.37
N LYS A 24 5.14 6.92 -15.45
CA LYS A 24 4.37 6.02 -16.33
C LYS A 24 3.93 4.71 -15.66
N ARG A 25 4.51 4.35 -14.51
CA ARG A 25 4.14 3.16 -13.73
C ARG A 25 3.24 3.52 -12.56
N VAL A 26 3.59 4.57 -11.82
CA VAL A 26 2.89 4.97 -10.59
C VAL A 26 1.50 5.53 -10.91
N LEU A 27 1.37 6.43 -11.88
CA LEU A 27 0.07 7.06 -12.17
C LEU A 27 -0.98 6.04 -12.63
N PRO A 28 -0.72 5.16 -13.63
CA PRO A 28 -1.73 4.19 -14.05
C PRO A 28 -2.07 3.17 -12.96
N ALA A 29 -1.11 2.81 -12.09
CA ALA A 29 -1.37 1.87 -10.99
C ALA A 29 -2.33 2.48 -9.95
N ILE A 30 -2.09 3.72 -9.52
CA ILE A 30 -2.95 4.41 -8.54
C ILE A 30 -4.34 4.66 -9.16
N TYR A 31 -4.41 5.24 -10.35
CA TYR A 31 -5.70 5.49 -11.00
C TYR A 31 -6.44 4.21 -11.35
N GLY A 32 -5.75 3.14 -11.74
CA GLY A 32 -6.35 1.84 -11.99
C GLY A 32 -6.99 1.24 -10.74
N GLY A 33 -6.33 1.35 -9.58
CA GLY A 33 -6.89 0.95 -8.29
C GLY A 33 -8.14 1.74 -7.92
N ILE A 34 -8.07 3.08 -8.01
CA ILE A 34 -9.18 3.98 -7.71
C ILE A 34 -10.39 3.69 -8.61
N ILE A 35 -10.16 3.53 -9.92
CA ILE A 35 -11.22 3.22 -10.89
C ILE A 35 -11.85 1.84 -10.59
N GLY A 36 -11.03 0.84 -10.27
CA GLY A 36 -11.52 -0.49 -9.90
C GLY A 36 -12.42 -0.45 -8.66
N ASP A 37 -11.99 0.25 -7.62
CA ASP A 37 -12.72 0.47 -6.38
C ASP A 37 -14.06 1.20 -6.63
N LEU A 38 -14.03 2.41 -7.21
CA LEU A 38 -15.26 3.19 -7.42
C LEU A 38 -16.28 2.51 -8.35
N MET A 39 -15.84 1.65 -9.28
CA MET A 39 -16.74 0.86 -10.11
C MET A 39 -17.36 -0.31 -9.34
N GLY A 40 -16.69 -0.79 -8.30
CA GLY A 40 -17.15 -1.85 -7.39
C GLY A 40 -18.16 -1.36 -6.35
N VAL A 41 -18.00 -0.13 -5.84
CA VAL A 41 -18.84 0.46 -4.77
C VAL A 41 -20.36 0.26 -4.98
N PRO A 42 -20.96 0.51 -6.17
CA PRO A 42 -22.41 0.38 -6.36
C PRO A 42 -22.92 -1.07 -6.38
N VAL A 43 -22.02 -2.05 -6.49
CA VAL A 43 -22.35 -3.47 -6.65
C VAL A 43 -21.76 -4.35 -5.56
N GLU A 44 -21.19 -3.76 -4.51
CA GLU A 44 -20.66 -4.51 -3.40
C GLU A 44 -21.75 -5.38 -2.74
N PHE A 45 -21.38 -6.61 -2.36
CA PHE A 45 -22.24 -7.67 -1.83
C PHE A 45 -23.38 -8.15 -2.75
N LYS A 46 -23.50 -7.65 -3.98
CA LYS A 46 -24.46 -8.20 -4.95
C LYS A 46 -24.03 -9.59 -5.41
N GLN A 47 -25.01 -10.45 -5.63
CA GLN A 47 -24.75 -11.80 -6.11
C GLN A 47 -24.10 -11.76 -7.51
N ARG A 48 -23.06 -12.57 -7.70
CA ARG A 48 -22.38 -12.70 -9.00
C ARG A 48 -23.38 -13.02 -10.11
N GLY A 49 -23.27 -12.31 -11.24
CA GLY A 49 -24.12 -12.49 -12.41
C GLY A 49 -25.44 -11.70 -12.37
N THR A 50 -25.74 -10.97 -11.29
CA THR A 50 -26.97 -10.16 -11.17
C THR A 50 -26.81 -8.71 -11.62
N PHE A 51 -25.61 -8.31 -12.02
CA PHE A 51 -25.29 -6.94 -12.42
C PHE A 51 -24.27 -6.93 -13.57
N CYS A 52 -24.26 -5.84 -14.33
CA CYS A 52 -23.28 -5.56 -15.37
C CYS A 52 -22.91 -4.08 -15.28
N ILE A 53 -21.63 -3.77 -15.04
CA ILE A 53 -21.09 -2.42 -14.98
C ILE A 53 -20.30 -2.19 -16.27
N GLN A 54 -20.70 -1.19 -17.05
CA GLN A 54 -20.06 -0.83 -18.33
C GLN A 54 -19.49 0.60 -18.31
N ASP A 55 -19.85 1.40 -17.31
CA ASP A 55 -19.39 2.77 -17.12
C ASP A 55 -19.46 3.13 -15.62
N ILE A 56 -18.97 4.31 -15.24
CA ILE A 56 -19.04 4.82 -13.88
C ILE A 56 -20.50 5.10 -13.51
N VAL A 57 -21.01 4.35 -12.54
CA VAL A 57 -22.37 4.47 -12.01
C VAL A 57 -22.34 4.67 -10.49
N GLY A 58 -23.50 4.99 -9.90
CA GLY A 58 -23.64 5.26 -8.46
C GLY A 58 -24.93 4.69 -7.88
N TYR A 59 -25.28 5.17 -6.67
CA TYR A 59 -26.51 4.94 -5.90
C TYR A 59 -26.85 3.47 -5.62
N GLY A 60 -25.83 2.61 -5.58
CA GLY A 60 -25.95 1.19 -5.26
C GLY A 60 -25.92 0.89 -3.76
N THR A 61 -25.08 -0.06 -3.35
CA THR A 61 -25.01 -0.63 -2.00
C THR A 61 -25.02 0.42 -0.87
N TYR A 62 -24.24 1.49 -1.01
CA TYR A 62 -24.16 2.58 -0.02
C TYR A 62 -24.89 3.86 -0.43
N ASN A 63 -25.66 3.84 -1.52
CA ASN A 63 -26.37 5.01 -2.05
C ASN A 63 -25.45 6.24 -2.32
N GLN A 64 -24.18 6.01 -2.70
CA GLN A 64 -23.20 7.06 -3.01
C GLN A 64 -23.27 7.51 -4.47
N PRO A 65 -23.04 8.79 -4.80
CA PRO A 65 -23.07 9.27 -6.19
C PRO A 65 -21.98 8.61 -7.07
N PRO A 66 -22.11 8.65 -8.41
CA PRO A 66 -21.09 8.12 -9.31
C PRO A 66 -19.70 8.73 -9.07
N GLY A 67 -18.65 7.91 -9.17
CA GLY A 67 -17.26 8.33 -8.96
C GLY A 67 -16.76 8.28 -7.51
N THR A 68 -17.58 7.79 -6.59
CA THR A 68 -17.25 7.65 -5.17
C THR A 68 -16.45 6.37 -4.91
N TRP A 69 -15.32 6.46 -4.19
CA TRP A 69 -14.41 5.35 -3.84
C TRP A 69 -14.53 4.97 -2.35
N SER A 70 -14.17 3.74 -1.97
CA SER A 70 -14.38 3.19 -0.62
C SER A 70 -13.19 3.38 0.35
N ASP A 71 -13.17 2.57 1.42
CA ASP A 71 -12.05 2.44 2.35
C ASP A 71 -10.77 1.97 1.66
N ASP A 72 -10.84 1.12 0.63
CA ASP A 72 -9.67 0.62 -0.11
C ASP A 72 -8.83 1.78 -0.67
N THR A 73 -9.46 2.70 -1.40
CA THR A 73 -8.77 3.91 -1.89
C THR A 73 -8.36 4.83 -0.74
N SER A 74 -9.25 5.08 0.22
CA SER A 74 -8.98 6.04 1.29
C SER A 74 -7.80 5.62 2.19
N LEU A 75 -7.69 4.33 2.52
CA LEU A 75 -6.58 3.76 3.27
C LEU A 75 -5.30 3.71 2.43
N THR A 76 -5.40 3.48 1.13
CA THR A 76 -4.26 3.58 0.19
C THR A 76 -3.70 5.00 0.15
N LEU A 77 -4.57 6.03 0.11
CA LEU A 77 -4.15 7.43 0.14
C LEU A 77 -3.49 7.81 1.47
N CYS A 78 -4.05 7.35 2.60
CA CYS A 78 -3.42 7.49 3.92
C CYS A 78 -2.00 6.90 3.94
N LEU A 79 -1.79 5.74 3.33
CA LEU A 79 -0.48 5.10 3.23
C LEU A 79 0.48 5.88 2.34
N VAL A 80 0.04 6.31 1.17
CA VAL A 80 0.86 7.10 0.22
C VAL A 80 1.32 8.39 0.89
N GLU A 81 0.41 9.13 1.52
CA GLU A 81 0.74 10.36 2.23
C GLU A 81 1.71 10.11 3.38
N ASN A 82 1.49 9.06 4.19
CA ASN A 82 2.41 8.72 5.27
C ASN A 82 3.82 8.40 4.75
N ILE A 83 3.95 7.70 3.61
CA ILE A 83 5.26 7.43 2.99
C ILE A 83 5.91 8.74 2.52
N MET A 84 5.14 9.64 1.89
CA MET A 84 5.64 10.94 1.42
C MET A 84 6.17 11.82 2.56
N GLU A 85 5.58 11.71 3.74
CA GLU A 85 6.01 12.41 4.95
C GLU A 85 7.19 11.75 5.66
N ASN A 86 7.69 10.61 5.16
CA ASN A 86 8.60 9.71 5.90
C ASN A 86 8.04 9.32 7.27
N GLY A 87 6.72 9.19 7.35
CA GLY A 87 5.98 8.85 8.55
C GLY A 87 6.23 7.40 8.97
N ASN A 88 6.15 7.16 10.28
CA ASN A 88 6.23 5.81 10.83
C ASN A 88 4.84 5.19 10.96
N LEU A 89 4.79 3.99 11.51
CA LEU A 89 3.53 3.27 11.68
C LEU A 89 2.53 3.97 12.60
N LYS A 90 3.01 4.70 13.61
CA LYS A 90 2.12 5.46 14.50
C LYS A 90 1.41 6.57 13.72
N SER A 91 2.11 7.31 12.86
CA SER A 91 1.51 8.36 12.04
C SER A 91 0.58 7.78 10.96
N LEU A 92 0.89 6.60 10.42
CA LEU A 92 -0.02 5.90 9.49
C LEU A 92 -1.32 5.51 10.18
N MET A 93 -1.22 4.86 11.34
CA MET A 93 -2.39 4.43 12.09
C MET A 93 -3.22 5.62 12.60
N GLN A 94 -2.60 6.76 12.90
CA GLN A 94 -3.31 8.02 13.17
C GLN A 94 -4.14 8.48 11.97
N LYS A 95 -3.59 8.42 10.74
CA LYS A 95 -4.37 8.73 9.52
C LYS A 95 -5.52 7.75 9.31
N PHE A 96 -5.36 6.47 9.63
CA PHE A 96 -6.47 5.51 9.59
C PHE A 96 -7.56 5.80 10.64
N VAL A 97 -7.17 6.30 11.82
CA VAL A 97 -8.14 6.80 12.81
C VAL A 97 -8.87 8.04 12.27
N GLN A 98 -8.16 8.97 11.62
CA GLN A 98 -8.78 10.14 10.99
C GLN A 98 -9.71 9.75 9.83
N TYR A 99 -9.36 8.75 9.03
CA TYR A 99 -10.26 8.17 8.03
C TYR A 99 -11.56 7.72 8.69
N LYS A 100 -11.44 6.90 9.74
CA LYS A 100 -12.58 6.28 10.42
C LYS A 100 -13.48 7.29 11.14
N GLU A 101 -12.90 8.28 11.81
CA GLU A 101 -13.61 9.17 12.74
C GLU A 101 -13.99 10.50 12.10
N GLU A 102 -13.19 10.97 11.14
CA GLU A 102 -13.30 12.31 10.56
C GLU A 102 -13.57 12.28 9.04
N GLY A 103 -13.59 11.09 8.41
CA GLY A 103 -13.77 10.95 6.97
C GLY A 103 -12.55 11.43 6.16
N TYR A 104 -11.35 11.41 6.75
CA TYR A 104 -10.12 11.82 6.08
C TYR A 104 -9.84 10.97 4.83
N TRP A 105 -9.42 11.59 3.72
CA TRP A 105 -9.24 10.94 2.41
C TRP A 105 -10.47 10.27 1.78
N THR A 106 -11.68 10.54 2.28
CA THR A 106 -12.94 10.09 1.64
C THR A 106 -13.36 11.05 0.52
N SER A 107 -14.26 10.60 -0.37
CA SER A 107 -14.75 11.41 -1.49
C SER A 107 -15.48 12.70 -1.07
N PHE A 108 -16.13 12.71 0.10
CA PHE A 108 -16.96 13.84 0.55
C PHE A 108 -16.67 14.32 1.98
N GLY A 109 -15.54 13.92 2.57
CA GLY A 109 -15.21 14.26 3.96
C GLY A 109 -16.13 13.60 4.99
N MET A 110 -16.78 12.49 4.62
CA MET A 110 -17.63 11.68 5.48
C MET A 110 -17.29 10.22 5.26
N MET A 111 -16.95 9.52 6.34
CA MET A 111 -16.65 8.09 6.28
C MET A 111 -17.89 7.30 5.89
N PHE A 112 -17.76 6.49 4.86
CA PHE A 112 -18.68 5.44 4.50
C PHE A 112 -17.85 4.23 4.09
N ASP A 113 -18.36 3.04 4.40
CA ASP A 113 -17.68 1.77 4.17
C ASP A 113 -16.38 1.57 4.99
N ILE A 114 -16.28 0.41 5.60
CA ILE A 114 -15.08 -0.07 6.29
C ILE A 114 -15.30 -1.53 6.68
N GLY A 115 -14.39 -2.41 6.26
CA GLY A 115 -14.42 -3.81 6.68
C GLY A 115 -14.40 -3.97 8.21
N ARG A 116 -15.20 -4.87 8.77
CA ARG A 116 -15.28 -5.09 10.23
C ARG A 116 -13.91 -5.32 10.88
N THR A 117 -13.09 -6.19 10.29
CA THR A 117 -11.74 -6.48 10.78
C THR A 117 -10.84 -5.25 10.77
N THR A 118 -10.91 -4.44 9.72
CA THR A 118 -10.17 -3.17 9.59
C THR A 118 -10.63 -2.17 10.65
N SER A 119 -11.94 -2.02 10.81
CA SER A 119 -12.55 -1.15 11.82
C SER A 119 -12.13 -1.55 13.24
N ASP A 120 -12.13 -2.84 13.54
CA ASP A 120 -11.70 -3.39 14.84
C ASP A 120 -10.21 -3.14 15.08
N ALA A 121 -9.36 -3.34 14.07
CA ALA A 121 -7.93 -3.07 14.17
C ALA A 121 -7.64 -1.59 14.46
N ILE A 122 -8.33 -0.67 13.79
CA ILE A 122 -8.21 0.78 14.03
C ILE A 122 -8.69 1.15 15.43
N THR A 123 -9.83 0.60 15.88
CA THR A 123 -10.31 0.81 17.25
C THR A 123 -9.31 0.31 18.27
N ARG A 124 -8.81 -0.92 18.12
CA ARG A 124 -7.82 -1.51 19.03
C ARG A 124 -6.55 -0.69 19.07
N PHE A 125 -6.08 -0.17 17.93
CA PHE A 125 -4.95 0.75 17.92
C PHE A 125 -5.25 2.03 18.69
N LYS A 126 -6.38 2.70 18.44
CA LYS A 126 -6.79 3.91 19.16
C LYS A 126 -6.86 3.66 20.66
N GLU A 127 -7.52 2.57 21.07
CA GLU A 127 -7.59 2.13 22.46
C GLU A 127 -6.22 1.78 23.03
N ALA A 128 -5.37 1.10 22.27
CA ALA A 128 -4.03 0.72 22.69
C ALA A 128 -3.10 1.93 22.78
N VAL A 129 -3.27 2.97 21.95
CA VAL A 129 -2.55 4.24 22.10
C VAL A 129 -3.06 4.98 23.33
N LEU A 130 -4.37 5.09 23.54
CA LEU A 130 -4.97 5.69 24.73
C LEU A 130 -4.59 4.94 26.02
N LYS A 131 -4.53 3.61 25.94
CA LYS A 131 -4.07 2.71 27.01
C LYS A 131 -2.56 2.74 27.16
N ALA A 132 -1.75 2.79 26.11
CA ALA A 132 -0.28 2.81 26.18
C ALA A 132 0.28 4.16 26.67
N VAL A 133 -0.41 5.26 26.34
CA VAL A 133 -0.23 6.54 27.05
C VAL A 133 -0.51 6.38 28.56
N ASN A 134 -1.18 5.30 28.95
CA ASN A 134 -1.50 4.90 30.31
C ASN A 134 -1.09 3.43 30.70
N LEU A 135 -0.07 2.80 30.03
CA LEU A 135 0.43 1.38 30.14
C LEU A 135 0.26 0.48 28.85
N GLY A 136 1.36 -0.07 28.31
CA GLY A 136 1.55 -0.67 26.94
C GLY A 136 0.84 -1.98 26.52
N GLY A 137 1.23 -2.61 25.39
CA GLY A 137 0.51 -3.72 24.71
C GLY A 137 1.20 -4.46 23.52
N ASP A 138 0.40 -5.08 22.64
CA ASP A 138 0.74 -6.14 21.64
C ASP A 138 1.42 -5.63 20.35
N THR A 139 2.75 -5.75 20.31
CA THR A 139 3.63 -5.08 19.34
C THR A 139 4.16 -5.99 18.22
N ASP A 140 3.97 -7.30 18.30
CA ASP A 140 4.63 -8.28 17.41
C ASP A 140 4.01 -8.34 16.01
N THR A 141 2.69 -8.36 15.91
CA THR A 141 1.92 -8.44 14.66
C THR A 141 2.09 -7.18 13.83
N VAL A 142 2.10 -6.05 14.53
CA VAL A 142 2.28 -4.70 14.02
C VAL A 142 3.72 -4.50 13.51
N ALA A 143 4.73 -5.01 14.23
CA ALA A 143 6.11 -5.02 13.79
C ALA A 143 6.36 -5.95 12.59
N ALA A 144 5.68 -7.11 12.51
CA ALA A 144 5.85 -8.07 11.43
C ALA A 144 5.36 -7.52 10.07
N ILE A 145 4.18 -6.91 10.04
CA ILE A 145 3.63 -6.30 8.81
C ILE A 145 4.49 -5.11 8.36
N THR A 146 4.92 -4.28 9.31
CA THR A 146 5.77 -3.12 9.02
C THR A 146 7.16 -3.52 8.52
N GLY A 147 7.78 -4.52 9.15
CA GLY A 147 9.09 -5.05 8.75
C GLY A 147 9.07 -5.65 7.34
N THR A 148 7.95 -6.29 6.95
CA THR A 148 7.77 -6.83 5.59
C THR A 148 7.82 -5.72 4.54
N LEU A 149 7.08 -4.63 4.74
CA LEU A 149 7.02 -3.52 3.79
C LEU A 149 8.31 -2.69 3.80
N ALA A 150 8.92 -2.49 4.97
CA ALA A 150 10.19 -1.78 5.10
C ALA A 150 11.34 -2.54 4.42
N GLY A 151 11.40 -3.87 4.56
CA GLY A 151 12.40 -4.70 3.89
C GLY A 151 12.28 -4.65 2.36
N MET A 152 11.05 -4.54 1.82
CA MET A 152 10.84 -4.34 0.38
C MET A 152 11.35 -2.99 -0.11
N TYR A 153 11.18 -1.94 0.68
CA TYR A 153 11.56 -0.58 0.31
C TYR A 153 13.07 -0.32 0.47
N TYR A 154 13.62 -0.65 1.64
CA TYR A 154 15.03 -0.40 1.98
C TYR A 154 15.98 -1.51 1.52
N LYS A 155 15.44 -2.65 1.04
CA LYS A 155 16.21 -3.82 0.61
C LYS A 155 17.06 -4.41 1.75
N MET A 156 17.85 -5.44 1.46
CA MET A 156 18.68 -6.11 2.47
C MET A 156 19.68 -5.17 3.15
N ASP A 157 20.22 -4.19 2.41
CA ASP A 157 21.18 -3.20 2.93
C ASP A 157 20.59 -2.30 4.03
N GLY A 158 19.27 -2.21 4.11
CA GLY A 158 18.56 -1.46 5.15
C GLY A 158 18.22 -2.25 6.41
N ILE A 159 18.55 -3.55 6.46
CA ILE A 159 18.26 -4.42 7.61
C ILE A 159 19.55 -4.62 8.42
N PRO A 160 19.57 -4.32 9.74
CA PRO A 160 20.75 -4.54 10.57
C PRO A 160 21.20 -6.01 10.57
N GLU A 161 22.46 -6.26 10.21
CA GLU A 161 23.03 -7.62 10.10
C GLU A 161 22.98 -8.38 11.43
N GLU A 162 23.26 -7.68 12.53
CA GLU A 162 23.15 -8.17 13.92
C GLU A 162 21.73 -8.65 14.31
N TRP A 163 20.68 -8.24 13.60
CA TRP A 163 19.31 -8.70 13.82
C TRP A 163 19.02 -9.94 12.98
N LEU A 164 19.56 -10.00 11.76
CA LEU A 164 19.46 -11.17 10.90
C LEU A 164 20.14 -12.39 11.55
N GLU A 165 21.30 -12.20 12.19
CA GLU A 165 22.04 -13.27 12.87
C GLU A 165 21.27 -13.89 14.05
N LYS A 166 20.31 -13.17 14.62
CA LYS A 166 19.51 -13.62 15.77
C LYS A 166 18.24 -14.38 15.36
N ILE A 167 17.95 -14.51 14.07
CA ILE A 167 16.79 -15.24 13.57
C ILE A 167 16.96 -16.73 13.84
N VAL A 168 16.10 -17.28 14.68
CA VAL A 168 16.07 -18.72 14.97
C VAL A 168 15.65 -19.49 13.71
N ARG A 169 16.36 -20.58 13.38
CA ARG A 169 16.15 -21.37 12.14
C ARG A 169 16.33 -20.58 10.84
N LYS A 170 17.14 -19.53 10.83
CA LYS A 170 17.40 -18.71 9.65
C LYS A 170 17.78 -19.52 8.41
N GLN A 171 18.57 -20.59 8.56
CA GLN A 171 19.01 -21.43 7.44
C GLN A 171 17.83 -22.09 6.71
N ASP A 172 16.88 -22.66 7.44
CA ASP A 172 15.66 -23.26 6.87
C ASP A 172 14.80 -22.21 6.16
N ILE A 173 14.70 -21.01 6.75
CA ILE A 173 13.93 -19.88 6.19
C ILE A 173 14.58 -19.37 4.90
N ASP A 174 15.90 -19.20 4.88
CA ASP A 174 16.66 -18.77 3.70
C ASP A 174 16.54 -19.78 2.56
N GLU A 175 16.54 -21.09 2.86
CA GLU A 175 16.32 -22.14 1.86
C GLU A 175 14.92 -22.09 1.26
N LEU A 176 13.89 -21.92 2.11
CA LEU A 176 12.50 -21.80 1.64
C LEU A 176 12.30 -20.56 0.76
N ILE A 177 12.78 -19.40 1.20
CA ILE A 177 12.69 -18.13 0.44
C ILE A 177 13.40 -18.29 -0.91
N ARG A 178 14.56 -18.95 -0.93
CA ARG A 178 15.32 -19.24 -2.15
C ARG A 178 14.56 -20.07 -3.15
N ASN A 179 13.96 -21.16 -2.69
CA ASN A 179 13.15 -22.03 -3.55
C ASN A 179 11.94 -21.28 -4.10
N PHE A 180 11.31 -20.44 -3.28
CA PHE A 180 10.16 -19.64 -3.67
C PHE A 180 10.48 -18.60 -4.74
N TYR A 181 11.53 -17.77 -4.54
CA TYR A 181 11.83 -16.75 -5.56
C TYR A 181 12.34 -17.38 -6.86
N LYS A 182 13.03 -18.53 -6.80
CA LYS A 182 13.46 -19.27 -7.99
C LYS A 182 12.26 -19.77 -8.80
N PHE A 183 11.28 -20.38 -8.13
CA PHE A 183 10.04 -20.79 -8.77
C PHE A 183 9.33 -19.62 -9.47
N CYS A 184 9.22 -18.46 -8.81
CA CYS A 184 8.62 -17.27 -9.39
C CYS A 184 9.39 -16.76 -10.61
N ALA A 185 10.73 -16.77 -10.56
CA ALA A 185 11.58 -16.35 -11.67
C ALA A 185 11.46 -17.29 -12.88
N ASP A 186 11.53 -18.60 -12.66
CA ASP A 186 11.41 -19.60 -13.72
C ASP A 186 10.05 -19.48 -14.42
N LYS A 187 8.98 -19.26 -13.67
CA LYS A 187 7.64 -19.03 -14.21
C LYS A 187 7.57 -17.77 -15.07
N ALA A 188 8.11 -16.64 -14.59
CA ALA A 188 8.12 -15.39 -15.34
C ALA A 188 8.92 -15.49 -16.65
N ILE A 189 10.06 -16.19 -16.62
CA ILE A 189 10.89 -16.43 -17.81
C ILE A 189 10.11 -17.25 -18.85
N ILE A 190 9.43 -18.31 -18.41
CA ILE A 190 8.61 -19.15 -19.30
C ILE A 190 7.48 -18.34 -19.94
N GLU A 191 6.85 -17.44 -19.20
CA GLU A 191 5.75 -16.61 -19.69
C GLU A 191 6.21 -15.54 -20.70
N GLU A 192 7.41 -14.96 -20.51
CA GLU A 192 7.89 -13.85 -21.33
C GLU A 192 8.76 -14.29 -22.52
N TYR A 193 9.47 -15.41 -22.40
CA TYR A 193 10.45 -15.88 -23.39
C TYR A 193 10.21 -17.32 -23.87
N GLY A 194 9.23 -18.03 -23.31
CA GLY A 194 9.01 -19.46 -23.56
C GLY A 194 9.91 -20.36 -22.70
N SER A 195 9.72 -21.69 -22.80
CA SER A 195 10.58 -22.65 -22.10
C SER A 195 12.02 -22.56 -22.61
N LEU A 196 12.99 -22.58 -21.69
CA LEU A 196 14.42 -22.78 -22.00
C LEU A 196 14.66 -24.05 -22.84
#